data_AF-A0A978UEM2-F1
#
_entry.id   AF-A0A978UEM2-F1
#
_cell.length_a   1.000
_cell.length_b   1.000
_cell.length_c   1.000
_cell.angle_alpha   90.00
_cell.angle_beta   90.00
_cell.angle_gamma   90.00
#
_symmetry.space_group_name_H-M   'P 1'
#
loop_
_entity.id
_entity.type
_entity.pdbx_description
1 polymer ?
#
loop_
_entity_poly.entity_id
_entity_poly.type
_entity_poly.pdbx_seq_one_letter_code
_entity_poly.pdbx_strand_id
1 'polypeptide(L)'
;MQTHRTLSVFSYSLHVFLILLLFYYTTASGFGSMGPITASFGQDDFFCAIDASGKQDVICWGKNDSFSSSSSSSSFSSASVYLSDIPAMASLSGGEGFLCGILANTSQAYCWSPNGQGADLVPSIFRTIAYSHIAAGKDHVCAIRGPYYSEHDSGSVDCWEIVRTANNSLTSKQSILFFDESISSRVFKRVVSGEGFSCGGIREGGLVCWGPNSASLGISGVSESFIVLSAGRNSLCGISQLSGEVTCWGDIDWSIGPPNGTSFVSLAVGARHFCGIREDNHGVECWGSFNSSSIPKGSGFMALASSDFRTCGIREDDLVLDCWVANASASLRFVYDPPLELCSPGLCTPGSCGERQFAFNASILHEPDLTSLCARKDLKICSPCGSNCSEGFFLSSPCTENADRVCTACSLCQNSSCRDICGLHSTSEMKKLWHHYHSLVIIIGSSALAFLLILIDLSGDLKTDVYNYGIVLLEILSGRKAYDRDYTPPSVVEWAVPLIRKGKGAAIIDRYIALPRNVEPLLKLADIAEKAVREKPSERPTMLEVASSLEQIVKDGLIL
;
A
#
# COMPACT_ATOMS: atom_id res chain seq x y z
N MET A 1 -52.83 11.20 -33.88
CA MET A 1 -52.26 9.83 -33.98
C MET A 1 -50.75 9.78 -34.26
N GLN A 2 -49.97 10.84 -33.98
CA GLN A 2 -48.51 10.84 -34.22
C GLN A 2 -47.65 11.05 -32.95
N THR A 3 -48.26 11.46 -31.84
CA THR A 3 -47.57 11.71 -30.55
C THR A 3 -47.54 10.52 -29.59
N HIS A 4 -48.35 9.48 -29.83
CA HIS A 4 -48.35 8.26 -29.00
C HIS A 4 -47.33 7.20 -29.44
N ARG A 5 -46.77 7.29 -30.66
CA ARG A 5 -45.74 6.35 -31.16
C ARG A 5 -44.32 6.72 -30.75
N THR A 6 -44.04 7.98 -30.42
CA THR A 6 -42.69 8.45 -30.04
C THR A 6 -42.36 8.16 -28.57
N LEU A 7 -43.36 8.13 -27.69
CA LEU A 7 -43.18 7.80 -26.26
C LEU A 7 -42.92 6.30 -26.01
N SER A 8 -43.49 5.39 -26.83
CA SER A 8 -43.20 3.96 -26.68
C SER A 8 -41.79 3.62 -27.17
N VAL A 9 -41.32 4.25 -28.26
CA VAL A 9 -39.96 4.02 -28.79
C VAL A 9 -38.89 4.53 -27.81
N PHE A 10 -39.13 5.64 -27.12
CA PHE A 10 -38.22 6.14 -26.07
C PHE A 10 -38.18 5.22 -24.84
N SER A 11 -39.33 4.66 -24.42
CA SER A 11 -39.39 3.73 -23.27
C SER A 11 -38.71 2.39 -23.57
N TYR A 12 -38.87 1.86 -24.79
CA TYR A 12 -38.17 0.66 -25.26
C TYR A 12 -36.67 0.89 -25.43
N SER A 13 -36.25 2.05 -25.96
CA SER A 13 -34.84 2.39 -26.10
C SER A 13 -34.15 2.57 -24.74
N LEU A 14 -34.84 3.16 -23.76
CA LEU A 14 -34.34 3.30 -22.39
C LEU A 14 -34.26 1.95 -21.65
N HIS A 15 -35.23 1.05 -21.84
CA HIS A 15 -35.17 -0.31 -21.29
C HIS A 15 -34.09 -1.16 -21.95
N VAL A 16 -33.88 -1.06 -23.26
CA VAL A 16 -32.77 -1.74 -23.96
C VAL A 16 -31.42 -1.16 -23.52
N PHE A 17 -31.33 0.14 -23.28
CA PHE A 17 -30.12 0.78 -22.74
C PHE A 17 -29.84 0.40 -21.28
N LEU A 18 -30.88 0.30 -20.43
CA LEU A 18 -30.76 -0.20 -19.05
C LEU A 18 -30.45 -1.70 -19.01
N ILE A 19 -31.01 -2.49 -19.92
CA ILE A 19 -30.70 -3.92 -20.07
C ILE A 19 -29.27 -4.10 -20.61
N LEU A 20 -28.81 -3.27 -21.55
CA LEU A 20 -27.41 -3.24 -22.01
C LEU A 20 -26.45 -2.78 -20.90
N LEU A 21 -26.85 -1.88 -20.01
CA LEU A 21 -26.10 -1.51 -18.80
C LEU A 21 -26.10 -2.63 -17.74
N LEU A 22 -27.18 -3.41 -17.63
CA LEU A 22 -27.27 -4.62 -16.80
C LEU A 22 -26.51 -5.81 -17.41
N PHE A 23 -26.25 -5.83 -18.72
CA PHE A 23 -25.36 -6.79 -19.39
C PHE A 23 -23.90 -6.28 -19.50
N TYR A 24 -23.63 -5.02 -19.12
CA TYR A 24 -22.29 -4.47 -18.96
C TYR A 24 -21.69 -4.73 -17.57
N TYR A 25 -22.31 -5.60 -16.76
CA TYR A 25 -21.60 -6.28 -15.69
C TYR A 25 -20.62 -7.27 -16.33
N THR A 26 -19.52 -6.74 -16.85
CA THR A 26 -18.32 -7.52 -17.11
C THR A 26 -17.90 -8.12 -15.78
N THR A 27 -18.19 -9.40 -15.59
CA THR A 27 -17.45 -10.24 -14.65
C THR A 27 -16.00 -10.15 -15.11
N ALA A 28 -15.22 -9.37 -14.37
CA ALA A 28 -13.91 -8.96 -14.81
C ALA A 28 -12.95 -9.88 -14.07
N SER A 29 -12.41 -10.92 -14.71
CA SER A 29 -11.55 -11.92 -14.05
C SER A 29 -10.06 -11.73 -14.35
N GLY A 30 -9.22 -11.59 -13.32
CA GLY A 30 -7.75 -11.63 -13.47
C GLY A 30 -7.23 -13.08 -13.57
N PHE A 31 -5.92 -13.31 -13.65
CA PHE A 31 -5.35 -14.67 -13.53
C PHE A 31 -4.08 -14.70 -12.67
N GLY A 32 -3.79 -15.86 -12.07
CA GLY A 32 -2.78 -15.98 -11.03
C GLY A 32 -1.39 -16.25 -11.59
N SER A 33 -0.47 -15.33 -11.35
CA SER A 33 0.97 -15.66 -11.39
C SER A 33 1.31 -16.65 -10.27
N MET A 34 2.34 -17.47 -10.50
CA MET A 34 2.82 -18.40 -9.48
C MET A 34 3.37 -17.62 -8.29
N GLY A 35 2.92 -17.95 -7.08
CA GLY A 35 3.39 -17.27 -5.88
C GLY A 35 2.97 -17.96 -4.58
N PRO A 36 3.35 -17.39 -3.44
CA PRO A 36 2.97 -17.92 -2.12
C PRO A 36 1.57 -17.48 -1.67
N ILE A 37 1.04 -16.42 -2.29
CA ILE A 37 -0.37 -16.04 -2.24
C ILE A 37 -0.94 -16.10 -3.65
N THR A 38 -2.16 -16.58 -3.80
CA THR A 38 -2.84 -16.60 -5.09
C THR A 38 -4.34 -16.34 -4.91
N ALA A 39 -4.98 -15.95 -6.00
CA ALA A 39 -6.42 -15.77 -6.07
C ALA A 39 -6.99 -16.71 -7.13
N SER A 40 -8.13 -17.33 -6.84
CA SER A 40 -9.04 -17.87 -7.83
C SER A 40 -9.98 -16.77 -8.31
N PHE A 41 -10.38 -16.86 -9.57
CA PHE A 41 -11.15 -15.83 -10.24
C PHE A 41 -12.54 -16.31 -10.63
N GLY A 42 -13.43 -15.38 -10.95
CA GLY A 42 -14.80 -15.65 -11.36
C GLY A 42 -15.83 -15.43 -10.26
N GLN A 43 -17.00 -16.08 -10.37
CA GLN A 43 -18.15 -15.81 -9.49
C GLN A 43 -17.94 -16.24 -8.03
N ASP A 44 -17.14 -17.29 -7.83
CA ASP A 44 -16.72 -17.78 -6.52
C ASP A 44 -15.24 -17.44 -6.33
N ASP A 45 -14.90 -16.15 -6.29
CA ASP A 45 -13.52 -15.73 -6.04
C ASP A 45 -13.11 -16.06 -4.60
N PHE A 46 -11.89 -16.56 -4.44
CA PHE A 46 -11.31 -16.86 -3.14
C PHE A 46 -9.80 -16.78 -3.23
N PHE A 47 -9.16 -16.60 -2.08
CA PHE A 47 -7.72 -16.48 -1.98
C PHE A 47 -7.17 -17.67 -1.21
N CYS A 48 -5.94 -18.04 -1.53
CA CYS A 48 -5.17 -18.95 -0.70
C CYS A 48 -3.74 -18.44 -0.53
N ALA A 49 -3.15 -18.74 0.61
CA ALA A 49 -1.77 -18.42 0.92
C ALA A 49 -1.09 -19.62 1.60
N ILE A 50 0.24 -19.63 1.56
CA ILE A 50 1.05 -20.66 2.21
C ILE A 50 1.48 -20.17 3.59
N ASP A 51 1.20 -20.98 4.61
CA ASP A 51 1.55 -20.74 6.00
C ASP A 51 3.06 -20.48 6.22
N ALA A 52 3.36 -19.53 7.11
CA ALA A 52 4.71 -19.16 7.51
C ALA A 52 5.34 -20.08 8.58
N SER A 53 4.59 -20.99 9.21
CA SER A 53 5.11 -21.87 10.28
C SER A 53 6.17 -22.89 9.81
N GLY A 54 6.42 -22.97 8.50
CA GLY A 54 7.38 -23.89 7.90
C GLY A 54 6.79 -25.27 7.56
N LYS A 55 5.54 -25.54 7.95
CA LYS A 55 4.79 -26.72 7.48
C LYS A 55 4.36 -26.61 6.03
N GLN A 56 4.30 -25.39 5.49
CA GLN A 56 3.84 -25.10 4.13
C GLN A 56 2.37 -25.48 3.91
N ASP A 57 1.57 -25.39 4.97
CA ASP A 57 0.13 -25.65 4.91
C ASP A 57 -0.56 -24.56 4.07
N VAL A 58 -1.63 -24.91 3.36
CA VAL A 58 -2.37 -23.96 2.52
C VAL A 58 -3.60 -23.46 3.26
N ILE A 59 -3.68 -22.14 3.39
CA ILE A 59 -4.75 -21.43 4.07
C ILE A 59 -5.61 -20.77 3.00
N CYS A 60 -6.89 -21.11 2.92
CA CYS A 60 -7.82 -20.54 1.94
C CYS A 60 -8.96 -19.79 2.62
N TRP A 61 -9.34 -18.65 2.06
CA TRP A 61 -10.47 -17.84 2.51
C TRP A 61 -11.23 -17.26 1.32
N GLY A 62 -12.55 -17.21 1.44
CA GLY A 62 -13.45 -16.76 0.39
C GLY A 62 -14.46 -15.76 0.92
N LYS A 63 -15.43 -15.45 0.07
CA LYS A 63 -16.57 -14.58 0.40
C LYS A 63 -17.40 -15.14 1.57
N ASN A 64 -17.48 -14.41 2.68
CA ASN A 64 -18.45 -14.69 3.74
C ASN A 64 -19.84 -14.22 3.32
N ASP A 65 -20.75 -15.14 2.99
CA ASP A 65 -22.17 -14.85 2.85
C ASP A 65 -22.81 -14.68 4.23
N SER A 66 -22.71 -13.49 4.82
CA SER A 66 -23.50 -13.15 6.00
C SER A 66 -23.86 -11.66 6.08
N PHE A 67 -24.83 -11.23 5.27
CA PHE A 67 -25.77 -10.17 5.66
C PHE A 67 -27.07 -10.24 4.82
N SER A 68 -27.89 -11.27 5.05
CA SER A 68 -29.34 -11.06 5.12
C SER A 68 -29.93 -11.96 6.19
N SER A 69 -30.79 -11.36 6.98
CA SER A 69 -31.14 -11.71 8.35
C SER A 69 -32.10 -12.89 8.51
N SER A 70 -32.02 -13.47 9.73
CA SER A 70 -33.03 -14.24 10.47
C SER A 70 -33.04 -15.78 10.31
N SER A 71 -32.44 -16.49 11.28
CA SER A 71 -33.15 -17.25 12.32
C SER A 71 -32.20 -18.14 13.15
N SER A 72 -32.16 -17.88 14.46
CA SER A 72 -31.86 -18.77 15.60
C SER A 72 -30.54 -19.58 15.64
N SER A 73 -29.59 -19.06 16.43
CA SER A 73 -28.78 -19.74 17.48
C SER A 73 -28.30 -21.17 17.22
N SER A 74 -27.01 -21.48 17.13
CA SER A 74 -25.99 -21.19 18.15
C SER A 74 -24.60 -21.69 17.69
N SER A 75 -23.56 -20.97 18.15
CA SER A 75 -22.15 -21.41 18.30
C SER A 75 -21.19 -21.21 17.11
N PHE A 76 -20.37 -20.16 17.25
CA PHE A 76 -19.04 -19.87 16.68
C PHE A 76 -18.46 -20.78 15.58
N SER A 77 -18.04 -20.18 14.46
CA SER A 77 -16.62 -20.10 14.06
C SER A 77 -16.46 -19.30 12.76
N SER A 78 -15.50 -18.37 12.74
CA SER A 78 -14.84 -17.83 11.55
C SER A 78 -14.60 -18.94 10.52
N ALA A 79 -15.32 -18.90 9.41
CA ALA A 79 -15.27 -19.97 8.42
C ALA A 79 -14.04 -19.80 7.50
N SER A 80 -12.85 -20.09 8.03
CA SER A 80 -11.83 -20.73 7.22
C SER A 80 -12.46 -22.03 6.70
N VAL A 81 -12.67 -22.12 5.39
CA VAL A 81 -13.01 -23.40 4.78
C VAL A 81 -11.74 -24.22 4.80
N TYR A 82 -11.51 -24.93 5.91
CA TYR A 82 -10.54 -26.01 5.94
C TYR A 82 -11.05 -27.06 4.94
N LEU A 83 -10.55 -27.03 3.71
CA LEU A 83 -10.43 -28.26 2.93
C LEU A 83 -9.41 -29.11 3.69
N SER A 84 -9.92 -29.95 4.59
CA SER A 84 -9.11 -30.98 5.24
C SER A 84 -8.52 -31.85 4.12
N ASP A 85 -7.19 -31.90 4.04
CA ASP A 85 -6.35 -32.69 3.12
C ASP A 85 -5.76 -31.96 1.89
N ILE A 86 -5.51 -30.64 1.96
CA ILE A 86 -4.58 -30.01 1.00
C ILE A 86 -3.13 -30.36 1.41
N PRO A 87 -2.32 -31.00 0.54
CA PRO A 87 -0.92 -31.27 0.86
C PRO A 87 -0.09 -29.99 1.02
N ALA A 88 1.07 -30.10 1.68
CA ALA A 88 2.03 -29.01 1.79
C ALA A 88 2.51 -28.52 0.40
N MET A 89 2.43 -27.21 0.14
CA MET A 89 2.72 -26.60 -1.16
C MET A 89 3.94 -25.67 -1.11
N ALA A 90 4.77 -25.67 -2.15
CA ALA A 90 5.85 -24.70 -2.33
C ALA A 90 5.41 -23.42 -3.04
N SER A 91 4.37 -23.51 -3.87
CA SER A 91 3.84 -22.39 -4.65
C SER A 91 2.43 -22.69 -5.11
N LEU A 92 1.66 -21.63 -5.34
CA LEU A 92 0.26 -21.68 -5.76
C LEU A 92 0.04 -20.84 -7.03
N SER A 93 -0.96 -21.19 -7.82
CA SER A 93 -1.47 -20.42 -8.96
C SER A 93 -2.97 -20.71 -9.12
N GLY A 94 -3.79 -19.67 -9.24
CA GLY A 94 -5.24 -19.79 -9.33
C GLY A 94 -5.80 -19.55 -10.73
N GLY A 95 -6.80 -20.35 -11.09
CA GLY A 95 -7.60 -20.24 -12.30
C GLY A 95 -9.05 -19.84 -12.01
N GLU A 96 -9.99 -20.16 -12.91
CA GLU A 96 -11.43 -19.87 -12.69
C GLU A 96 -12.10 -20.96 -11.84
N GLY A 97 -12.13 -20.76 -10.53
CA GLY A 97 -12.79 -21.66 -9.57
C GLY A 97 -11.97 -22.91 -9.18
N PHE A 98 -10.67 -22.92 -9.49
CA PHE A 98 -9.74 -23.96 -9.09
C PHE A 98 -8.35 -23.38 -8.81
N LEU A 99 -7.54 -24.11 -8.05
CA LEU A 99 -6.13 -23.81 -7.83
C LEU A 99 -5.27 -24.97 -8.27
N CYS A 100 -4.03 -24.62 -8.59
CA CYS A 100 -2.95 -25.55 -8.75
C CYS A 100 -1.76 -25.11 -7.92
N GLY A 101 -0.97 -26.07 -7.46
CA GLY A 101 0.26 -25.82 -6.73
C GLY A 101 1.32 -26.85 -7.06
N ILE A 102 2.52 -26.57 -6.58
CA ILE A 102 3.66 -27.48 -6.63
C ILE A 102 3.86 -28.02 -5.22
N LEU A 103 3.89 -29.34 -5.06
CA LEU A 103 4.08 -29.99 -3.78
C LEU A 103 5.46 -29.70 -3.21
N ALA A 104 5.51 -29.34 -1.92
CA ALA A 104 6.75 -28.96 -1.23
C ALA A 104 7.77 -30.10 -1.08
N ASN A 105 7.33 -31.37 -1.16
CA ASN A 105 8.19 -32.53 -0.97
C ASN A 105 8.67 -33.16 -2.29
N THR A 106 7.81 -33.24 -3.31
CA THR A 106 8.09 -33.96 -4.56
C THR A 106 8.26 -33.05 -5.77
N SER A 107 7.95 -31.74 -5.65
CA SER A 107 7.84 -30.82 -6.77
C SER A 107 6.81 -31.24 -7.83
N GLN A 108 5.89 -32.17 -7.53
CA GLN A 108 4.83 -32.54 -8.47
C GLN A 108 3.70 -31.52 -8.44
N ALA A 109 2.95 -31.44 -9.53
CA ALA A 109 1.75 -30.60 -9.57
C ALA A 109 0.60 -31.26 -8.80
N TYR A 110 -0.20 -30.46 -8.12
CA TYR A 110 -1.48 -30.86 -7.54
C TYR A 110 -2.51 -29.77 -7.78
N CYS A 111 -3.68 -30.13 -8.31
CA CYS A 111 -4.72 -29.18 -8.64
C CYS A 111 -6.04 -29.59 -8.00
N TRP A 112 -6.78 -28.64 -7.43
CA TRP A 112 -8.02 -28.90 -6.72
C TRP A 112 -9.01 -27.75 -6.89
N SER A 113 -10.27 -28.02 -6.55
CA SER A 113 -11.29 -26.99 -6.41
C SER A 113 -12.02 -27.14 -5.07
N PRO A 114 -12.45 -26.05 -4.43
CA PRO A 114 -13.13 -26.13 -3.13
C PRO A 114 -14.44 -26.91 -3.19
N ASN A 115 -15.14 -26.84 -4.32
CA ASN A 115 -16.41 -27.52 -4.56
C ASN A 115 -16.24 -28.95 -5.13
N GLY A 116 -15.00 -29.40 -5.33
CA GLY A 116 -14.68 -30.73 -5.85
C GLY A 116 -14.72 -31.80 -4.76
N GLN A 117 -15.08 -33.03 -5.10
CA GLN A 117 -15.03 -34.20 -4.20
C GLN A 117 -13.59 -34.67 -3.88
N GLY A 118 -12.62 -33.75 -3.73
CA GLY A 118 -11.22 -34.07 -3.44
C GLY A 118 -10.45 -34.73 -4.59
N ALA A 119 -10.89 -34.57 -5.84
CA ALA A 119 -10.21 -35.15 -6.99
C ALA A 119 -9.06 -34.26 -7.48
N ASP A 120 -7.85 -34.82 -7.55
CA ASP A 120 -6.70 -34.18 -8.19
C ASP A 120 -6.95 -33.95 -9.69
N LEU A 121 -6.99 -32.68 -10.08
CA LEU A 121 -7.23 -32.18 -11.43
C LEU A 121 -5.96 -32.20 -12.32
N VAL A 122 -4.88 -32.83 -11.87
CA VAL A 122 -3.73 -33.15 -12.72
C VAL A 122 -3.98 -34.47 -13.47
N PRO A 123 -3.90 -34.48 -14.81
CA PRO A 123 -4.02 -35.71 -15.60
C PRO A 123 -3.00 -36.78 -15.18
N SER A 124 -3.39 -38.05 -15.18
CA SER A 124 -2.57 -39.17 -14.69
C SER A 124 -1.18 -39.27 -15.33
N ILE A 125 -1.05 -38.86 -16.61
CA ILE A 125 0.22 -38.82 -17.34
C ILE A 125 1.22 -37.80 -16.77
N PHE A 126 0.74 -36.75 -16.11
CA PHE A 126 1.55 -35.65 -15.58
C PHE A 126 1.79 -35.76 -14.06
N ARG A 127 1.00 -36.57 -13.33
CA ARG A 127 1.06 -36.66 -11.86
C ARG A 127 2.42 -37.05 -11.27
N THR A 128 3.25 -37.75 -12.03
CA THR A 128 4.58 -38.20 -11.55
C THR A 128 5.71 -37.25 -11.95
N ILE A 129 5.43 -36.23 -12.75
CA ILE A 129 6.41 -35.28 -13.28
C ILE A 129 6.66 -34.17 -12.26
N ALA A 130 7.92 -33.83 -12.05
CA ALA A 130 8.32 -32.68 -11.26
C ALA A 130 8.28 -31.40 -12.11
N TYR A 131 7.73 -30.33 -11.53
CA TYR A 131 7.60 -29.01 -12.13
C TYR A 131 8.30 -27.93 -11.29
N SER A 132 8.94 -27.00 -11.98
CA SER A 132 9.64 -25.86 -11.38
C SER A 132 8.81 -24.59 -11.41
N HIS A 133 7.79 -24.57 -12.28
CA HIS A 133 6.86 -23.47 -12.41
C HIS A 133 5.49 -24.00 -12.84
N ILE A 134 4.42 -23.38 -12.35
CA ILE A 134 3.03 -23.70 -12.75
C ILE A 134 2.24 -22.40 -12.95
N ALA A 135 1.37 -22.37 -13.95
CA ALA A 135 0.48 -21.25 -14.19
C ALA A 135 -0.90 -21.76 -14.59
N ALA A 136 -1.91 -21.33 -13.85
CA ALA A 136 -3.32 -21.58 -14.13
C ALA A 136 -3.91 -20.36 -14.86
N GLY A 137 -4.52 -20.60 -16.01
CA GLY A 137 -5.36 -19.64 -16.72
C GLY A 137 -6.83 -19.87 -16.38
N LYS A 138 -7.72 -19.47 -17.29
CA LYS A 138 -9.17 -19.63 -17.12
C LYS A 138 -9.59 -21.08 -16.92
N ASP A 139 -9.23 -21.92 -17.88
CA ASP A 139 -9.67 -23.31 -18.00
C ASP A 139 -8.53 -24.22 -18.45
N HIS A 140 -7.28 -23.78 -18.24
CA HIS A 140 -6.09 -24.54 -18.57
C HIS A 140 -4.96 -24.26 -17.59
N VAL A 141 -3.98 -25.15 -17.58
CA VAL A 141 -2.80 -25.05 -16.74
C VAL A 141 -1.59 -25.40 -17.59
N CYS A 142 -0.52 -24.63 -17.46
CA CYS A 142 0.76 -24.91 -18.07
C CYS A 142 1.87 -24.91 -17.01
N ALA A 143 2.79 -25.88 -17.09
CA ALA A 143 3.84 -26.07 -16.11
C ALA A 143 5.19 -26.39 -16.77
N ILE A 144 6.28 -25.82 -16.22
CA ILE A 144 7.65 -26.02 -16.70
C ILE A 144 8.24 -27.23 -16.00
N ARG A 145 8.67 -28.25 -16.75
CA ARG A 145 9.30 -29.45 -16.22
C ARG A 145 10.62 -29.12 -15.53
N GLY A 146 10.82 -29.66 -14.34
CA GLY A 146 12.04 -29.51 -13.56
C GLY A 146 11.74 -29.61 -12.07
N PRO A 147 12.71 -29.96 -11.21
CA PRO A 147 12.51 -29.84 -9.76
C PRO A 147 12.36 -28.37 -9.38
N TYR A 148 11.41 -28.02 -8.51
CA TYR A 148 11.23 -26.64 -8.03
C TYR A 148 12.47 -26.11 -7.31
N TYR A 149 13.19 -26.99 -6.63
CA TYR A 149 14.40 -26.71 -5.85
C TYR A 149 15.70 -26.78 -6.64
N SER A 150 15.62 -26.92 -7.96
CA SER A 150 16.79 -27.02 -8.83
C SER A 150 17.41 -25.65 -9.09
N GLU A 151 18.75 -25.58 -9.14
CA GLU A 151 19.46 -24.40 -9.66
C GLU A 151 19.21 -24.18 -11.17
N HIS A 152 18.78 -25.24 -11.88
CA HIS A 152 18.29 -25.15 -13.25
C HIS A 152 16.78 -24.89 -13.23
N ASP A 153 16.41 -23.63 -13.40
CA ASP A 153 15.04 -23.11 -13.35
C ASP A 153 14.31 -23.15 -14.70
N SER A 154 14.86 -23.87 -15.68
CA SER A 154 14.39 -23.83 -17.07
C SER A 154 14.10 -25.21 -17.63
N GLY A 155 12.98 -25.36 -18.34
CA GLY A 155 12.56 -26.65 -18.89
C GLY A 155 11.54 -26.53 -20.03
N SER A 156 11.09 -27.68 -20.54
CA SER A 156 9.98 -27.75 -21.48
C SER A 156 8.64 -27.60 -20.75
N VAL A 157 7.59 -27.25 -21.48
CA VAL A 157 6.27 -26.98 -20.91
C VAL A 157 5.31 -28.13 -21.18
N ASP A 158 4.54 -28.52 -20.17
CA ASP A 158 3.34 -29.33 -20.30
C ASP A 158 2.10 -28.48 -20.07
N CYS A 159 1.03 -28.73 -20.83
CA CYS A 159 -0.24 -28.05 -20.63
C CYS A 159 -1.42 -29.04 -20.62
N TRP A 160 -2.41 -28.76 -19.78
CA TRP A 160 -3.67 -29.50 -19.72
C TRP A 160 -4.86 -28.57 -19.55
N GLU A 161 -6.04 -29.06 -19.91
CA GLU A 161 -7.31 -28.34 -19.83
C GLU A 161 -8.12 -28.83 -18.62
N ILE A 162 -8.77 -27.88 -17.94
CA ILE A 162 -9.75 -28.09 -16.88
C ILE A 162 -11.14 -27.91 -17.49
N VAL A 163 -11.90 -29.00 -17.54
CA VAL A 163 -13.21 -29.05 -18.20
C VAL A 163 -14.30 -29.12 -17.14
N ARG A 164 -15.25 -28.18 -17.23
CA ARG A 164 -16.47 -28.18 -16.43
C ARG A 164 -17.50 -29.15 -17.04
N THR A 165 -17.94 -30.12 -16.26
CA THR A 165 -18.94 -31.10 -16.68
C THR A 165 -20.36 -30.54 -16.59
N ALA A 166 -21.33 -31.23 -17.17
CA ALA A 166 -22.75 -30.86 -17.09
C ALA A 166 -23.28 -30.78 -15.64
N ASN A 167 -22.63 -31.47 -14.70
CA ASN A 167 -22.99 -31.47 -13.28
C ASN A 167 -22.27 -30.36 -12.49
N ASN A 168 -21.64 -29.40 -13.19
CA ASN A 168 -20.84 -28.31 -12.61
C ASN A 168 -19.58 -28.78 -11.83
N SER A 169 -19.17 -30.05 -11.96
CA SER A 169 -17.90 -30.54 -11.43
C SER A 169 -16.75 -30.27 -12.40
N LEU A 170 -15.53 -30.12 -11.89
CA LEU A 170 -14.33 -29.95 -12.70
C LEU A 170 -13.64 -31.29 -12.93
N THR A 171 -13.11 -31.47 -14.14
CA THR A 171 -12.30 -32.62 -14.57
C THR A 171 -11.14 -32.12 -15.42
N SER A 172 -10.18 -32.98 -15.74
CA SER A 172 -9.00 -32.59 -16.51
C SER A 172 -8.73 -33.52 -17.69
N LYS A 173 -8.20 -32.97 -18.79
CA LYS A 173 -7.70 -33.74 -19.94
C LYS A 173 -6.43 -33.10 -20.48
N GLN A 174 -5.59 -33.87 -21.18
CA GLN A 174 -4.46 -33.29 -21.90
C GLN A 174 -4.93 -32.27 -22.93
N SER A 175 -4.21 -31.16 -23.06
CA SER A 175 -4.58 -30.12 -24.02
C SER A 175 -4.00 -30.40 -25.40
N ILE A 176 -4.82 -30.15 -26.42
CA ILE A 176 -4.39 -30.11 -27.83
C ILE A 176 -4.20 -28.65 -28.26
N LEU A 177 -4.93 -27.71 -27.64
CA LEU A 177 -4.93 -26.29 -27.99
C LEU A 177 -3.67 -25.55 -27.51
N PHE A 178 -3.09 -26.01 -26.41
CA PHE A 178 -1.88 -25.45 -25.81
C PHE A 178 -0.64 -26.29 -26.10
N PHE A 179 -0.76 -27.30 -26.96
CA PHE A 179 0.35 -28.13 -27.42
C PHE A 179 0.75 -27.72 -28.84
N ASP A 180 2.00 -27.29 -28.99
CA ASP A 180 2.61 -26.99 -30.29
C ASP A 180 4.04 -27.57 -30.28
N GLU A 181 4.41 -28.27 -31.35
CA GLU A 181 5.75 -28.84 -31.54
C GLU A 181 6.84 -27.75 -31.46
N SER A 182 6.53 -26.55 -31.95
CA SER A 182 7.42 -25.39 -31.91
C SER A 182 7.64 -24.84 -30.49
N ILE A 183 6.68 -25.06 -29.59
CA ILE A 183 6.75 -24.67 -28.17
C ILE A 183 7.41 -25.77 -27.34
N SER A 184 7.11 -27.04 -27.62
CA SER A 184 7.67 -28.18 -26.89
C SER A 184 9.19 -28.32 -27.02
N SER A 185 9.76 -27.82 -28.12
CA SER A 185 11.21 -27.78 -28.37
C SER A 185 11.92 -26.61 -27.70
N ARG A 186 11.18 -25.65 -27.14
CA ARG A 186 11.74 -24.49 -26.44
C ARG A 186 11.91 -24.75 -24.95
N VAL A 187 12.82 -23.99 -24.35
CA VAL A 187 13.13 -24.04 -22.93
C VAL A 187 12.73 -22.72 -22.29
N PHE A 188 11.79 -22.79 -21.35
CA PHE A 188 11.21 -21.65 -20.67
C PHE A 188 11.74 -21.54 -19.25
N LYS A 189 11.90 -20.32 -18.74
CA LYS A 189 12.23 -20.02 -17.34
C LYS A 189 11.00 -19.67 -16.50
N ARG A 190 9.99 -19.09 -17.15
CA ARG A 190 8.75 -18.61 -16.51
C ARG A 190 7.59 -18.85 -17.44
N VAL A 191 6.42 -19.14 -16.88
CA VAL A 191 5.17 -19.28 -17.62
C VAL A 191 4.05 -18.59 -16.86
N VAL A 192 3.15 -17.95 -17.58
CA VAL A 192 1.91 -17.36 -17.07
C VAL A 192 0.77 -17.69 -18.02
N SER A 193 -0.46 -17.71 -17.51
CA SER A 193 -1.64 -18.14 -18.26
C SER A 193 -2.80 -17.18 -17.99
N GLY A 194 -3.52 -16.80 -19.04
CA GLY A 194 -4.70 -15.92 -18.99
C GLY A 194 -5.95 -16.59 -19.57
N GLU A 195 -6.86 -15.83 -20.19
CA GLU A 195 -8.04 -16.38 -20.88
C GLU A 195 -7.68 -16.89 -22.27
N GLY A 196 -7.40 -18.18 -22.39
CA GLY A 196 -7.13 -18.83 -23.69
C GLY A 196 -5.73 -18.56 -24.25
N PHE A 197 -4.79 -18.09 -23.43
CA PHE A 197 -3.38 -17.96 -23.82
C PHE A 197 -2.45 -18.35 -22.66
N SER A 198 -1.23 -18.75 -23.02
CA SER A 198 -0.10 -18.88 -22.11
C SER A 198 1.10 -18.18 -22.71
N CYS A 199 1.90 -17.54 -21.87
CA CYS A 199 3.10 -16.83 -22.26
C CYS A 199 4.27 -17.26 -21.39
N GLY A 200 5.47 -17.33 -21.97
CA GLY A 200 6.66 -17.70 -21.24
C GLY A 200 7.91 -17.00 -21.73
N GLY A 201 8.81 -16.71 -20.79
CA GLY A 201 10.14 -16.18 -21.06
C GLY A 201 11.09 -17.31 -21.44
N ILE A 202 11.74 -17.19 -22.59
CA ILE A 202 12.68 -18.21 -23.10
C ILE A 202 14.03 -18.06 -22.38
N ARG A 203 14.73 -19.18 -22.15
CA ARG A 203 16.06 -19.20 -21.53
C ARG A 203 17.08 -18.29 -22.23
N GLU A 204 17.01 -18.21 -23.56
CA GLU A 204 17.89 -17.41 -24.43
C GLU A 204 17.48 -15.91 -24.49
N GLY A 205 16.42 -15.54 -23.78
CA GLY A 205 15.83 -14.22 -23.80
C GLY A 205 14.64 -14.12 -24.75
N GLY A 206 13.81 -13.11 -24.52
CA GLY A 206 12.56 -12.91 -25.23
C GLY A 206 11.36 -13.57 -24.58
N LEU A 207 10.20 -13.28 -25.17
CA LEU A 207 8.88 -13.65 -24.69
C LEU A 207 8.09 -14.31 -25.82
N VAL A 208 7.50 -15.47 -25.56
CA VAL A 208 6.65 -16.18 -26.52
C VAL A 208 5.31 -16.52 -25.89
N CYS A 209 4.24 -16.29 -26.64
CA CYS A 209 2.87 -16.59 -26.25
C CYS A 209 2.22 -17.57 -27.24
N TRP A 210 1.43 -18.50 -26.71
CA TRP A 210 0.72 -19.54 -27.47
C TRP A 210 -0.68 -19.77 -26.90
N GLY A 211 -1.51 -20.51 -27.63
CA GLY A 211 -2.92 -20.73 -27.32
C GLY A 211 -3.86 -19.96 -28.27
N PRO A 212 -5.16 -20.28 -28.26
CA PRO A 212 -6.14 -19.76 -29.23
C PRO A 212 -6.26 -18.23 -29.22
N ASN A 213 -6.06 -17.60 -28.06
CA ASN A 213 -6.19 -16.15 -27.89
C ASN A 213 -4.85 -15.41 -27.84
N SER A 214 -3.71 -16.07 -28.06
CA SER A 214 -2.40 -15.41 -27.90
C SER A 214 -2.19 -14.26 -28.89
N ALA A 215 -2.83 -14.31 -30.07
CA ALA A 215 -2.73 -13.28 -31.10
C ALA A 215 -3.35 -11.94 -30.68
N SER A 216 -4.36 -11.94 -29.80
CA SER A 216 -5.01 -10.70 -29.34
C SER A 216 -4.11 -9.86 -28.44
N LEU A 217 -3.05 -10.45 -27.88
CA LEU A 217 -2.07 -9.74 -27.05
C LEU A 217 -1.20 -8.77 -27.88
N GLY A 218 -1.10 -8.96 -29.20
CA GLY A 218 -0.29 -8.11 -30.07
C GLY A 218 1.23 -8.23 -29.83
N ILE A 219 1.68 -9.31 -29.21
CA ILE A 219 3.11 -9.53 -28.88
C ILE A 219 3.82 -10.08 -30.11
N SER A 220 4.82 -9.34 -30.61
CA SER A 220 5.67 -9.77 -31.72
C SER A 220 7.08 -9.20 -31.57
N GLY A 221 8.11 -10.03 -31.80
CA GLY A 221 9.50 -9.58 -31.91
C GLY A 221 10.13 -9.09 -30.60
N VAL A 222 9.66 -9.54 -29.43
CA VAL A 222 10.23 -9.14 -28.14
C VAL A 222 11.50 -9.93 -27.87
N SER A 223 12.66 -9.26 -27.94
CA SER A 223 13.98 -9.81 -27.62
C SER A 223 14.41 -9.58 -26.17
N GLU A 224 13.73 -8.68 -25.47
CA GLU A 224 13.99 -8.35 -24.08
C GLU A 224 13.60 -9.51 -23.13
N SER A 225 14.33 -9.63 -22.02
CA SER A 225 14.07 -10.63 -20.98
C SER A 225 13.35 -10.01 -19.80
N PHE A 226 12.46 -10.77 -19.16
CA PHE A 226 11.63 -10.31 -18.05
C PHE A 226 11.91 -11.11 -16.79
N ILE A 227 12.11 -10.42 -15.66
CA ILE A 227 12.33 -11.06 -14.34
C ILE A 227 11.02 -11.49 -13.67
N VAL A 228 9.90 -10.88 -14.05
CA VAL A 228 8.55 -11.23 -13.59
C VAL A 228 7.61 -11.16 -14.78
N LEU A 229 6.67 -12.09 -14.84
CA LEU A 229 5.53 -12.06 -15.76
C LEU A 229 4.26 -12.24 -14.94
N SER A 230 3.18 -11.56 -15.33
CA SER A 230 1.86 -11.73 -14.75
C SER A 230 0.80 -11.55 -15.83
N ALA A 231 -0.16 -12.48 -15.89
CA ALA A 231 -1.26 -12.44 -16.85
C ALA A 231 -2.54 -11.99 -16.16
N GLY A 232 -3.30 -11.12 -16.81
CA GLY A 232 -4.70 -10.87 -16.50
C GLY A 232 -5.60 -11.61 -17.49
N ARG A 233 -6.84 -11.14 -17.64
CA ARG A 233 -7.83 -11.74 -18.56
C ARG A 233 -7.31 -11.86 -19.98
N ASN A 234 -7.05 -10.71 -20.58
CA ASN A 234 -6.63 -10.49 -21.96
C ASN A 234 -5.40 -9.57 -21.99
N SER A 235 -4.66 -9.53 -20.89
CA SER A 235 -3.52 -8.66 -20.70
C SER A 235 -2.34 -9.45 -20.14
N LEU A 236 -1.14 -9.02 -20.49
CA LEU A 236 0.10 -9.56 -19.97
C LEU A 236 0.96 -8.39 -19.54
N CYS A 237 1.56 -8.47 -18.36
CA CYS A 237 2.55 -7.51 -17.91
C CYS A 237 3.84 -8.23 -17.51
N GLY A 238 4.98 -7.57 -17.74
CA GLY A 238 6.29 -8.07 -17.36
C GLY A 238 7.17 -6.97 -16.82
N ILE A 239 8.04 -7.34 -15.88
CA ILE A 239 9.10 -6.46 -15.38
C ILE A 239 10.36 -6.72 -16.18
N SER A 240 10.86 -5.68 -16.86
CA SER A 240 12.11 -5.75 -17.62
C SER A 240 13.28 -6.15 -16.73
N GLN A 241 14.10 -7.09 -17.20
CA GLN A 241 15.35 -7.45 -16.52
C GLN A 241 16.40 -6.33 -16.55
N LEU A 242 16.32 -5.42 -17.55
CA LEU A 242 17.32 -4.37 -17.74
C LEU A 242 16.93 -3.06 -17.04
N SER A 243 15.67 -2.63 -17.16
CA SER A 243 15.21 -1.37 -16.55
C SER A 243 14.51 -1.54 -15.21
N GLY A 244 14.01 -2.74 -14.91
CA GLY A 244 13.11 -2.96 -13.76
C GLY A 244 11.73 -2.34 -13.95
N GLU A 245 11.44 -1.72 -15.10
CA GLU A 245 10.15 -1.09 -15.39
C GLU A 245 9.12 -2.09 -15.91
N VAL A 246 7.84 -1.73 -15.82
CA VAL A 246 6.73 -2.58 -16.24
C VAL A 246 6.36 -2.29 -17.68
N THR A 247 6.29 -3.34 -18.50
CA THR A 247 5.71 -3.31 -19.84
C THR A 247 4.48 -4.21 -19.88
N CYS A 248 3.39 -3.74 -20.48
CA CYS A 248 2.15 -4.51 -20.62
C CYS A 248 1.70 -4.60 -22.09
N TRP A 249 0.98 -5.67 -22.41
CA TRP A 249 0.43 -6.00 -23.72
C TRP A 249 -1.03 -6.47 -23.62
N GLY A 250 -1.75 -6.47 -24.74
CA GLY A 250 -3.14 -6.93 -24.86
C GLY A 250 -4.18 -5.83 -24.73
N ASP A 251 -5.34 -6.18 -24.18
CA ASP A 251 -6.47 -5.25 -23.98
C ASP A 251 -6.19 -4.36 -22.76
N ILE A 252 -5.55 -3.22 -23.03
CA ILE A 252 -5.12 -2.27 -21.99
C ILE A 252 -5.86 -0.94 -22.14
N ASP A 253 -7.18 -0.97 -22.00
CA ASP A 253 -8.00 0.23 -21.81
C ASP A 253 -7.88 0.72 -20.35
N TRP A 254 -6.74 1.35 -20.03
CA TRP A 254 -6.47 1.96 -18.72
C TRP A 254 -6.68 3.47 -18.71
N SER A 255 -7.24 3.98 -17.62
CA SER A 255 -7.28 5.42 -17.31
C SER A 255 -5.96 5.93 -16.75
N ILE A 256 -5.22 5.10 -16.01
CA ILE A 256 -3.91 5.40 -15.41
C ILE A 256 -2.96 4.23 -15.66
N GLY A 257 -1.71 4.51 -16.04
CA GLY A 257 -0.75 3.51 -16.51
C GLY A 257 0.32 3.22 -15.50
N PRO A 258 1.24 2.30 -15.83
CA PRO A 258 2.38 2.05 -14.97
C PRO A 258 3.17 3.36 -14.78
N PRO A 259 3.64 3.64 -13.55
CA PRO A 259 4.44 4.82 -13.26
C PRO A 259 5.78 4.75 -14.01
N ASN A 260 6.19 5.88 -14.58
CA ASN A 260 7.43 5.97 -15.34
C ASN A 260 8.64 6.14 -14.41
N GLY A 261 9.76 5.48 -14.69
CA GLY A 261 10.98 5.60 -13.88
C GLY A 261 10.90 4.91 -12.50
N THR A 262 9.93 4.01 -12.30
CA THR A 262 9.79 3.22 -11.08
C THR A 262 10.08 1.75 -11.37
N SER A 263 11.05 1.19 -10.66
CA SER A 263 11.43 -0.22 -10.76
C SER A 263 10.62 -1.08 -9.79
N PHE A 264 10.25 -2.28 -10.22
CA PHE A 264 9.40 -3.20 -9.47
C PHE A 264 10.04 -4.57 -9.30
N VAL A 265 9.71 -5.26 -8.20
CA VAL A 265 10.18 -6.64 -7.91
C VAL A 265 9.06 -7.69 -7.99
N SER A 266 7.80 -7.26 -8.00
CA SER A 266 6.64 -8.14 -8.09
C SER A 266 5.46 -7.43 -8.76
N LEU A 267 4.59 -8.21 -9.41
CA LEU A 267 3.38 -7.75 -10.07
C LEU A 267 2.21 -8.69 -9.79
N ALA A 268 1.04 -8.11 -9.55
CA ALA A 268 -0.24 -8.81 -9.49
C ALA A 268 -1.25 -8.10 -10.41
N VAL A 269 -1.81 -8.86 -11.34
CA VAL A 269 -2.70 -8.33 -12.39
C VAL A 269 -4.13 -8.82 -12.12
N GLY A 270 -5.02 -7.88 -11.81
CA GLY A 270 -6.45 -8.14 -11.76
C GLY A 270 -7.08 -8.00 -13.14
N ALA A 271 -8.39 -7.80 -13.18
CA ALA A 271 -9.08 -7.74 -14.47
C ALA A 271 -8.93 -6.40 -15.20
N ARG A 272 -8.94 -5.29 -14.45
CA ARG A 272 -8.74 -3.93 -14.98
C ARG A 272 -7.85 -3.07 -14.08
N HIS A 273 -7.25 -3.65 -13.06
CA HIS A 273 -6.30 -3.01 -12.16
C HIS A 273 -5.03 -3.84 -12.07
N PHE A 274 -3.93 -3.15 -11.83
CA PHE A 274 -2.60 -3.72 -11.80
C PHE A 274 -1.91 -3.17 -10.57
N CYS A 275 -1.22 -4.01 -9.82
CA CYS A 275 -0.47 -3.59 -8.64
C CYS A 275 0.93 -4.17 -8.69
N GLY A 276 1.92 -3.39 -8.28
CA GLY A 276 3.31 -3.83 -8.19
C GLY A 276 3.94 -3.46 -6.86
N ILE A 277 4.91 -4.27 -6.42
CA ILE A 277 5.79 -3.97 -5.29
C ILE A 277 7.03 -3.28 -5.83
N ARG A 278 7.31 -2.06 -5.38
CA ARG A 278 8.47 -1.26 -5.79
C ARG A 278 9.77 -1.88 -5.28
N GLU A 279 10.82 -1.84 -6.09
CA GLU A 279 12.15 -2.38 -5.75
C GLU A 279 12.85 -1.61 -4.64
N ASP A 280 12.62 -0.30 -4.55
CA ASP A 280 13.28 0.56 -3.59
C ASP A 280 12.79 0.25 -2.17
N ASN A 281 11.51 0.44 -1.88
CA ASN A 281 10.99 0.44 -0.52
C ASN A 281 9.93 -0.63 -0.24
N HIS A 282 9.70 -1.54 -1.19
CA HIS A 282 8.63 -2.54 -1.15
C HIS A 282 7.22 -1.96 -0.94
N GLY A 283 7.03 -0.66 -1.19
CA GLY A 283 5.71 -0.05 -1.23
C GLY A 283 4.91 -0.57 -2.42
N VAL A 284 3.59 -0.61 -2.25
CA VAL A 284 2.68 -1.01 -3.33
C VAL A 284 2.24 0.21 -4.12
N GLU A 285 2.31 0.09 -5.44
CA GLU A 285 1.75 1.07 -6.36
C GLU A 285 0.80 0.36 -7.33
N CYS A 286 -0.42 0.88 -7.45
CA CYS A 286 -1.46 0.31 -8.31
C CYS A 286 -1.91 1.32 -9.38
N TRP A 287 -2.21 0.82 -10.59
CA TRP A 287 -2.69 1.57 -11.74
C TRP A 287 -3.86 0.85 -12.43
N GLY A 288 -4.41 1.46 -13.48
CA GLY A 288 -5.63 1.01 -14.15
C GLY A 288 -6.90 1.62 -13.56
N SER A 289 -7.97 0.83 -13.48
CA SER A 289 -9.23 1.19 -12.83
C SER A 289 -9.14 0.95 -11.32
N PHE A 290 -8.49 1.87 -10.62
CA PHE A 290 -8.18 1.73 -9.20
C PHE A 290 -8.36 3.05 -8.44
N ASN A 291 -8.85 3.00 -7.19
CA ASN A 291 -8.92 4.14 -6.27
C ASN A 291 -7.68 4.19 -5.37
N SER A 292 -6.74 5.09 -5.65
CA SER A 292 -5.47 5.23 -4.90
C SER A 292 -5.62 5.39 -3.38
N SER A 293 -6.80 5.79 -2.89
CA SER A 293 -7.08 5.90 -1.45
C SER A 293 -7.24 4.55 -0.74
N SER A 294 -7.44 3.45 -1.47
CA SER A 294 -7.60 2.11 -0.87
C SER A 294 -6.28 1.36 -0.67
N ILE A 295 -5.16 1.87 -1.20
CA ILE A 295 -3.85 1.25 -1.02
C ILE A 295 -3.41 1.47 0.45
N PRO A 296 -3.06 0.41 1.19
CA PRO A 296 -2.46 0.54 2.51
C PRO A 296 -1.18 1.39 2.43
N LYS A 297 -1.08 2.42 3.28
CA LYS A 297 0.09 3.29 3.38
C LYS A 297 0.88 2.97 4.63
N GLY A 298 2.21 3.01 4.53
CA GLY A 298 3.11 2.93 5.68
C GLY A 298 3.72 1.54 5.96
N SER A 299 3.37 0.50 5.20
CA SER A 299 3.98 -0.83 5.30
C SER A 299 4.44 -1.34 3.92
N GLY A 300 5.60 -2.00 3.89
CA GLY A 300 6.06 -2.73 2.72
C GLY A 300 5.28 -4.04 2.54
N PHE A 301 5.32 -4.61 1.34
CA PHE A 301 4.69 -5.88 1.01
C PHE A 301 5.69 -6.85 0.36
N MET A 302 5.54 -8.14 0.64
CA MET A 302 6.44 -9.19 0.15
C MET A 302 5.89 -9.95 -1.05
N ALA A 303 4.57 -10.13 -1.10
CA ALA A 303 3.89 -10.78 -2.22
C ALA A 303 2.50 -10.17 -2.39
N LEU A 304 1.99 -10.21 -3.63
CA LEU A 304 0.66 -9.74 -4.00
C LEU A 304 -0.07 -10.82 -4.79
N ALA A 305 -1.38 -10.90 -4.60
CA ALA A 305 -2.30 -11.58 -5.50
C ALA A 305 -3.51 -10.69 -5.75
N SER A 306 -3.94 -10.61 -7.00
CA SER A 306 -5.13 -9.86 -7.39
C SER A 306 -6.19 -10.84 -7.86
N SER A 307 -7.43 -10.68 -7.41
CA SER A 307 -8.61 -11.27 -8.06
C SER A 307 -9.16 -10.30 -9.12
N ASP A 308 -10.41 -10.49 -9.50
CA ASP A 308 -11.24 -9.65 -10.35
C ASP A 308 -11.16 -8.15 -9.99
N PHE A 309 -11.40 -7.81 -8.73
CA PHE A 309 -11.53 -6.43 -8.23
C PHE A 309 -10.82 -6.15 -6.91
N ARG A 310 -10.17 -7.16 -6.33
CA ARG A 310 -9.54 -7.10 -5.02
C ARG A 310 -8.07 -7.48 -5.16
N THR A 311 -7.22 -6.87 -4.36
CA THR A 311 -5.82 -7.27 -4.24
C THR A 311 -5.54 -7.54 -2.78
N CYS A 312 -4.87 -8.66 -2.52
CA CYS A 312 -4.36 -9.03 -1.23
C CYS A 312 -2.84 -9.08 -1.29
N GLY A 313 -2.19 -8.71 -0.20
CA GLY A 313 -0.76 -8.79 -0.07
C GLY A 313 -0.34 -9.27 1.31
N ILE A 314 0.86 -9.84 1.38
CA ILE A 314 1.51 -10.23 2.63
C ILE A 314 2.36 -9.05 3.07
N ARG A 315 2.08 -8.47 4.24
CA ARG A 315 2.84 -7.33 4.75
C ARG A 315 4.24 -7.75 5.21
N GLU A 316 5.22 -6.90 4.99
CA GLU A 316 6.63 -7.13 5.35
C GLU A 316 6.89 -7.05 6.86
N ASP A 317 6.04 -6.34 7.61
CA ASP A 317 6.24 -6.05 9.03
C ASP A 317 5.75 -7.16 9.97
N ASP A 318 4.57 -7.73 9.70
CA ASP A 318 3.94 -8.74 10.54
C ASP A 318 3.55 -10.03 9.82
N LEU A 319 3.78 -10.14 8.51
CA LEU A 319 3.41 -11.29 7.64
C LEU A 319 1.90 -11.57 7.59
N VAL A 320 1.08 -10.63 8.07
CA VAL A 320 -0.37 -10.73 8.01
C VAL A 320 -0.84 -10.30 6.63
N LEU A 321 -1.94 -10.92 6.20
CA LEU A 321 -2.62 -10.59 4.96
C LEU A 321 -3.37 -9.26 5.09
N ASP A 322 -3.13 -8.36 4.14
CA ASP A 322 -3.91 -7.13 3.96
C ASP A 322 -4.58 -7.14 2.60
N CYS A 323 -5.87 -6.86 2.55
CA CYS A 323 -6.66 -6.95 1.32
C CYS A 323 -7.47 -5.68 1.09
N TRP A 324 -7.32 -5.09 -0.09
CA TRP A 324 -8.00 -3.87 -0.49
C TRP A 324 -8.73 -4.01 -1.82
N VAL A 325 -9.73 -3.16 -2.04
CA VAL A 325 -10.60 -3.18 -3.22
C VAL A 325 -10.16 -2.11 -4.20
N ALA A 326 -10.12 -2.45 -5.49
CA ALA A 326 -9.74 -1.55 -6.56
C ALA A 326 -10.79 -0.46 -6.81
N ASN A 327 -12.08 -0.79 -6.75
CA ASN A 327 -13.16 0.18 -6.97
C ASN A 327 -14.31 -0.03 -5.98
N ALA A 328 -14.50 0.92 -5.06
CA ALA A 328 -15.52 0.84 -4.02
C ALA A 328 -16.86 1.40 -4.54
N SER A 329 -17.61 0.62 -5.34
CA SER A 329 -19.04 0.87 -5.43
C SER A 329 -19.70 0.50 -4.09
N ALA A 330 -20.63 1.32 -3.60
CA ALA A 330 -21.21 1.21 -2.26
C ALA A 330 -21.93 -0.14 -1.99
N SER A 331 -22.13 -0.97 -3.02
CA SER A 331 -22.84 -2.25 -2.98
C SER A 331 -21.95 -3.51 -2.91
N LEU A 332 -20.62 -3.40 -2.99
CA LEU A 332 -19.70 -4.56 -2.97
C LEU A 332 -18.73 -4.55 -1.77
N ARG A 333 -19.17 -4.05 -0.61
CA ARG A 333 -18.43 -4.25 0.65
C ARG A 333 -18.65 -5.67 1.18
N PHE A 334 -18.24 -6.68 0.43
CA PHE A 334 -18.01 -7.98 1.01
C PHE A 334 -16.74 -7.87 1.87
N VAL A 335 -16.93 -8.06 3.17
CA VAL A 335 -15.85 -8.07 4.16
C VAL A 335 -15.11 -9.38 3.97
N TYR A 336 -14.07 -9.34 3.16
CA TYR A 336 -13.01 -10.34 3.19
C TYR A 336 -12.15 -9.97 4.39
N ASP A 337 -12.40 -10.64 5.51
CA ASP A 337 -11.48 -10.65 6.64
C ASP A 337 -10.58 -11.87 6.45
N PRO A 338 -9.35 -11.70 5.93
CA PRO A 338 -8.40 -12.81 5.89
C PRO A 338 -8.19 -13.32 7.33
N PRO A 339 -7.90 -14.62 7.51
CA PRO A 339 -7.56 -15.14 8.82
C PRO A 339 -6.34 -14.38 9.36
N LEU A 340 -6.30 -14.18 10.69
CA LEU A 340 -5.11 -13.65 11.39
C LEU A 340 -4.05 -14.76 11.49
N GLU A 341 -3.64 -15.28 10.34
CA GLU A 341 -2.61 -16.30 10.19
C GLU A 341 -1.45 -15.70 9.40
N LEU A 342 -0.24 -16.15 9.73
CA LEU A 342 0.96 -15.64 9.08
C LEU A 342 1.27 -16.41 7.83
N CYS A 343 1.60 -15.68 6.76
CA CYS A 343 1.86 -16.25 5.46
C CYS A 343 3.31 -16.05 5.04
N SER A 344 3.91 -17.08 4.44
CA SER A 344 5.23 -16.99 3.81
C SER A 344 5.12 -16.19 2.50
N PRO A 345 6.17 -15.48 2.04
CA PRO A 345 7.52 -15.47 2.57
C PRO A 345 7.67 -14.48 3.73
N GLY A 346 8.75 -14.59 4.51
CA GLY A 346 9.08 -13.61 5.55
C GLY A 346 10.59 -13.44 5.73
N LEU A 347 10.99 -12.57 6.64
CA LEU A 347 12.39 -12.16 6.78
C LEU A 347 13.30 -13.29 7.30
N CYS A 348 14.28 -13.67 6.49
CA CYS A 348 15.31 -14.63 6.83
C CYS A 348 16.54 -13.95 7.47
N THR A 349 17.05 -14.53 8.55
CA THR A 349 18.23 -14.04 9.29
C THR A 349 19.40 -15.02 9.21
N PRO A 350 20.65 -14.55 9.36
CA PRO A 350 21.79 -15.44 9.50
C PRO A 350 21.74 -16.05 10.90
N GLY A 351 21.49 -17.36 10.99
CA GLY A 351 21.35 -18.07 12.26
C GLY A 351 22.11 -19.39 12.33
N SER A 352 21.93 -20.13 13.41
CA SER A 352 22.62 -21.39 13.74
C SER A 352 22.23 -22.59 12.87
N CYS A 353 21.48 -22.37 11.79
CA CYS A 353 21.02 -23.43 10.91
C CYS A 353 22.18 -24.02 10.09
N GLY A 354 22.05 -25.28 9.67
CA GLY A 354 23.08 -25.97 8.89
C GLY A 354 23.34 -25.32 7.53
N GLU A 355 24.35 -25.79 6.79
CA GLU A 355 24.62 -25.28 5.44
C GLU A 355 23.36 -25.33 4.55
N ARG A 356 23.07 -24.23 3.84
CA ARG A 356 21.89 -24.03 2.96
C ARG A 356 20.54 -23.97 3.68
N GLN A 357 20.52 -23.66 4.97
CA GLN A 357 19.30 -23.36 5.72
C GLN A 357 19.33 -21.93 6.26
N PHE A 358 18.17 -21.29 6.29
CA PHE A 358 17.97 -19.96 6.83
C PHE A 358 17.25 -20.04 8.16
N ALA A 359 17.65 -19.19 9.11
CA ALA A 359 16.90 -18.98 10.32
C ALA A 359 15.74 -18.04 10.02
N PHE A 360 14.54 -18.60 9.93
CA PHE A 360 13.30 -17.86 9.88
C PHE A 360 12.92 -17.43 11.29
N ASN A 361 12.97 -16.12 11.56
CA ASN A 361 12.67 -15.61 12.88
C ASN A 361 11.17 -15.38 13.03
N ALA A 362 10.47 -16.44 13.41
CA ALA A 362 9.05 -16.42 13.70
C ALA A 362 8.70 -15.73 15.04
N SER A 363 9.65 -15.11 15.76
CA SER A 363 9.34 -14.43 17.04
C SER A 363 8.43 -13.20 16.93
N ILE A 364 8.14 -12.73 15.72
CA ILE A 364 7.02 -11.81 15.42
C ILE A 364 5.65 -12.39 15.83
N LEU A 365 5.52 -13.73 15.92
CA LEU A 365 4.29 -14.42 16.30
C LEU A 365 3.96 -14.39 17.79
N HIS A 366 4.87 -13.92 18.65
CA HIS A 366 4.74 -14.07 20.11
C HIS A 366 4.49 -15.53 20.58
N GLU A 367 4.83 -16.51 19.75
CA GLU A 367 4.74 -17.93 20.03
C GLU A 367 6.11 -18.42 20.55
N PRO A 368 6.22 -18.83 21.83
CA PRO A 368 7.50 -19.20 22.45
C PRO A 368 8.13 -20.46 21.86
N ASP A 369 7.37 -21.29 21.14
CA ASP A 369 7.83 -22.54 20.51
C ASP A 369 8.45 -22.32 19.11
N LEU A 370 8.30 -21.13 18.52
CA LEU A 370 8.75 -20.79 17.16
C LEU A 370 10.10 -20.03 17.16
N THR A 371 11.02 -20.40 18.06
CA THR A 371 12.37 -19.85 18.07
C THR A 371 13.18 -20.42 16.90
N SER A 372 13.40 -19.61 15.87
CA SER A 372 14.27 -19.90 14.72
C SER A 372 13.96 -21.23 14.01
N LEU A 373 13.01 -21.19 13.09
CA LEU A 373 12.77 -22.32 12.19
C LEU A 373 13.87 -22.36 11.13
N CYS A 374 14.50 -23.53 10.95
CA CYS A 374 15.45 -23.73 9.86
C CYS A 374 14.69 -24.06 8.57
N ALA A 375 14.45 -23.03 7.76
CA ALA A 375 13.90 -23.16 6.43
C ALA A 375 15.01 -23.54 5.44
N ARG A 376 14.78 -24.47 4.52
CA ARG A 376 15.77 -24.76 3.48
C ARG A 376 15.82 -23.60 2.46
N LYS A 377 17.02 -23.26 1.97
CA LYS A 377 17.25 -22.14 1.03
C LYS A 377 16.49 -22.26 -0.29
N ASP A 378 16.22 -23.49 -0.72
CA ASP A 378 15.53 -23.80 -1.95
C ASP A 378 14.03 -23.51 -1.90
N LEU A 379 13.42 -23.43 -0.71
CA LEU A 379 11.98 -23.18 -0.52
C LEU A 379 11.53 -21.75 -0.91
N LYS A 380 12.45 -20.85 -1.28
CA LYS A 380 12.15 -19.44 -1.62
C LYS A 380 11.26 -18.72 -0.57
N ILE A 381 11.44 -19.08 0.71
CA ILE A 381 10.71 -18.53 1.86
C ILE A 381 11.21 -17.12 2.22
N CYS A 382 12.40 -16.74 1.77
CA CYS A 382 13.01 -15.44 2.07
C CYS A 382 12.56 -14.37 1.07
N SER A 383 12.56 -13.12 1.53
CA SER A 383 12.17 -11.99 0.68
C SER A 383 13.14 -11.79 -0.48
N PRO A 384 12.67 -11.37 -1.67
CA PRO A 384 13.56 -10.66 -2.59
C PRO A 384 14.09 -9.40 -1.91
N CYS A 385 15.38 -9.15 -2.05
CA CYS A 385 16.08 -8.05 -1.41
C CYS A 385 15.88 -6.74 -2.15
N GLY A 386 15.21 -5.75 -1.55
CA GLY A 386 15.19 -4.37 -2.04
C GLY A 386 16.25 -3.49 -1.37
N SER A 387 16.35 -2.23 -1.79
CA SER A 387 17.45 -1.33 -1.42
C SER A 387 17.18 -0.41 -0.22
N ASN A 388 15.93 -0.04 0.04
CA ASN A 388 15.47 0.91 1.06
C ASN A 388 14.28 0.34 1.87
N CYS A 389 13.96 0.96 3.01
CA CYS A 389 12.80 0.59 3.82
C CYS A 389 11.56 1.43 3.47
N SER A 390 10.37 0.91 3.78
CA SER A 390 9.10 1.65 3.69
C SER A 390 9.08 2.86 4.62
N GLU A 391 8.20 3.81 4.34
CA GLU A 391 8.01 5.01 5.18
C GLU A 391 7.74 4.62 6.65
N GLY A 392 8.40 5.28 7.60
CA GLY A 392 8.30 4.96 9.02
C GLY A 392 9.27 3.87 9.51
N PHE A 393 10.11 3.31 8.63
CA PHE A 393 11.14 2.34 8.95
C PHE A 393 12.51 2.78 8.42
N PHE A 394 13.59 2.35 9.09
CA PHE A 394 14.96 2.59 8.65
C PHE A 394 15.74 1.29 8.48
N LEU A 395 16.73 1.30 7.58
CA LEU A 395 17.58 0.15 7.31
C LEU A 395 18.52 -0.10 8.49
N SER A 396 18.32 -1.20 9.20
CA SER A 396 19.18 -1.62 10.33
C SER A 396 20.27 -2.60 9.91
N SER A 397 19.99 -3.48 8.94
CA SER A 397 20.99 -4.32 8.29
C SER A 397 20.72 -4.44 6.78
N PRO A 398 21.75 -4.35 5.93
CA PRO A 398 21.60 -4.56 4.49
C PRO A 398 21.42 -6.05 4.17
N CYS A 399 20.91 -6.33 2.97
CA CYS A 399 20.86 -7.67 2.42
C CYS A 399 22.25 -8.28 2.24
N THR A 400 22.35 -9.58 2.52
CA THR A 400 23.54 -10.40 2.25
C THR A 400 23.12 -11.67 1.52
N GLU A 401 24.08 -12.48 1.09
CA GLU A 401 23.79 -13.79 0.46
C GLU A 401 22.97 -14.74 1.37
N ASN A 402 23.02 -14.51 2.69
CA ASN A 402 22.44 -15.39 3.70
C ASN A 402 21.44 -14.71 4.64
N ALA A 403 21.06 -13.47 4.37
CA ALA A 403 20.15 -12.71 5.22
C ALA A 403 19.42 -11.64 4.41
N ASP A 404 18.13 -11.49 4.69
CA ASP A 404 17.35 -10.39 4.17
C ASP A 404 17.75 -9.08 4.86
N ARG A 405 17.40 -7.95 4.24
CA ARG A 405 17.52 -6.66 4.89
C ARG A 405 16.61 -6.65 6.11
N VAL A 406 17.00 -5.94 7.15
CA VAL A 406 16.15 -5.73 8.33
C VAL A 406 15.78 -4.27 8.40
N CYS A 407 14.50 -3.99 8.23
CA CYS A 407 13.90 -2.68 8.43
C CYS A 407 13.38 -2.58 9.87
N THR A 408 13.90 -1.63 10.64
CA THR A 408 13.48 -1.39 12.02
C THR A 408 12.55 -0.19 12.07
N ALA A 409 11.48 -0.28 12.86
CA ALA A 409 10.54 0.83 13.03
C ALA A 409 11.25 2.07 13.58
N CYS A 410 10.92 3.24 13.05
CA CYS A 410 11.50 4.51 13.48
C CYS A 410 11.26 4.82 14.96
N SER A 411 10.21 4.26 15.57
CA SER A 411 9.95 4.35 17.01
C SER A 411 11.07 3.74 17.88
N LEU A 412 11.84 2.78 17.34
CA LEU A 412 12.95 2.11 18.00
C LEU A 412 14.31 2.73 17.63
N CYS A 413 14.33 3.83 16.88
CA CYS A 413 15.55 4.52 16.47
C CYS A 413 16.28 5.12 17.69
N GLN A 414 17.46 4.56 18.01
CA GLN A 414 18.32 5.06 19.09
C GLN A 414 19.57 5.81 18.58
N ASN A 415 20.00 5.54 17.35
CA ASN A 415 21.26 6.06 16.81
C ASN A 415 21.06 7.34 15.96
N SER A 416 22.09 8.17 15.83
CA SER A 416 22.04 9.35 14.96
C SER A 416 21.78 8.99 13.49
N SER A 417 22.27 7.83 13.04
CA SER A 417 22.14 7.36 11.66
C SER A 417 20.70 7.13 11.20
N CYS A 418 19.77 6.83 12.11
CA CYS A 418 18.35 6.63 11.77
C CYS A 418 17.50 7.89 11.96
N ARG A 419 18.00 8.94 12.63
CA ARG A 419 17.21 10.15 12.91
C ARG A 419 16.86 10.94 11.65
N ASP A 420 17.82 11.08 10.75
CA ASP A 420 17.63 11.82 9.50
C ASP A 420 16.64 11.11 8.57
N ILE A 421 16.71 9.77 8.51
CA ILE A 421 15.79 8.93 7.72
C ILE A 421 14.37 8.96 8.30
N CYS A 422 14.25 8.83 9.61
CA CYS A 422 12.97 8.78 10.30
C CYS A 422 12.30 10.15 10.46
N GLY A 423 12.89 11.23 9.92
CA GLY A 423 12.42 12.59 10.15
C GLY A 423 12.40 12.96 11.65
N LEU A 424 13.10 12.18 12.49
CA LEU A 424 13.29 12.43 13.91
C LEU A 424 14.40 13.48 14.07
N HIS A 425 14.23 14.61 13.39
CA HIS A 425 15.03 15.76 13.68
C HIS A 425 14.79 16.14 15.15
N SER A 426 15.89 16.38 15.85
CA SER A 426 15.86 17.02 17.15
C SER A 426 14.86 18.17 17.12
N THR A 427 14.15 18.37 18.22
CA THR A 427 13.19 19.45 18.51
C THR A 427 13.72 20.87 18.21
N SER A 428 14.97 21.01 17.74
CA SER A 428 15.59 22.21 17.19
C SER A 428 15.14 22.61 15.77
N GLU A 429 14.78 21.67 14.87
CA GLU A 429 14.40 22.01 13.47
C GLU A 429 12.90 22.34 13.33
N MET A 430 12.03 21.64 14.08
CA MET A 430 10.60 22.02 14.22
C MET A 430 10.43 23.43 14.80
N LYS A 431 11.37 23.90 15.62
CA LYS A 431 11.40 25.31 16.07
C LYS A 431 11.62 26.27 14.91
N LYS A 432 12.51 25.98 13.96
CA LYS A 432 12.77 26.85 12.81
C LYS A 432 11.59 26.91 11.84
N LEU A 433 10.94 25.77 11.57
CA LEU A 433 9.75 25.75 10.71
C LEU A 433 8.54 26.44 11.37
N TRP A 434 8.36 26.27 12.69
CA TRP A 434 7.34 27.00 13.45
C TRP A 434 7.63 28.51 13.45
N HIS A 435 8.89 28.93 13.59
CA HIS A 435 9.27 30.35 13.44
C HIS A 435 8.95 30.89 12.03
N HIS A 436 9.14 30.11 10.96
CA HIS A 436 8.82 30.54 9.60
C HIS A 436 7.31 30.64 9.35
N TYR A 437 6.53 29.68 9.85
CA TYR A 437 5.06 29.70 9.75
C TYR A 437 4.45 30.81 10.63
N HIS A 438 5.01 31.05 11.81
CA HIS A 438 4.63 32.15 12.69
C HIS A 438 4.98 33.52 12.06
N SER A 439 6.13 33.65 11.41
CA SER A 439 6.47 34.85 10.62
C SER A 439 5.51 35.07 9.45
N LEU A 440 5.08 34.03 8.73
CA LEU A 440 4.11 34.14 7.63
C LEU A 440 2.71 34.52 8.12
N VAL A 441 2.26 33.96 9.25
CA VAL A 441 0.98 34.33 9.90
C VAL A 441 1.02 35.77 10.43
N ILE A 442 2.17 36.24 10.94
CA ILE A 442 2.37 37.64 11.33
C ILE A 442 2.36 38.55 10.10
N ILE A 443 2.97 38.17 8.96
CA ILE A 443 3.00 38.98 7.73
C ILE A 443 1.62 39.08 7.07
N ILE A 444 0.89 37.96 6.97
CA ILE A 444 -0.48 37.94 6.40
C ILE A 444 -1.46 38.62 7.37
N GLY A 445 -1.31 38.39 8.67
CA GLY A 445 -2.07 39.06 9.72
C GLY A 445 -1.83 40.56 9.77
N SER A 446 -0.59 41.03 9.64
CA SER A 446 -0.26 42.47 9.61
C SER A 446 -0.67 43.16 8.30
N SER A 447 -0.68 42.43 7.18
CA SER A 447 -1.22 42.94 5.90
C SER A 447 -2.75 43.09 5.95
N ALA A 448 -3.45 42.13 6.56
CA ALA A 448 -4.89 42.20 6.78
C ALA A 448 -5.26 43.24 7.84
N LEU A 449 -4.46 43.39 8.91
CA LEU A 449 -4.64 44.42 9.95
C LEU A 449 -4.36 45.82 9.40
N ALA A 450 -3.35 46.00 8.54
CA ALA A 450 -3.07 47.27 7.87
C ALA A 450 -4.22 47.66 6.92
N PHE A 451 -4.79 46.68 6.20
CA PHE A 451 -5.97 46.90 5.37
C PHE A 451 -7.22 47.21 6.20
N LEU A 452 -7.37 46.59 7.38
CA LEU A 452 -8.42 46.91 8.35
C LEU A 452 -8.24 48.30 8.98
N LEU A 453 -7.00 48.70 9.29
CA LEU A 453 -6.66 50.02 9.84
C LEU A 453 -6.90 51.14 8.82
N ILE A 454 -6.62 50.90 7.54
CA ILE A 454 -6.97 51.83 6.44
C ILE A 454 -8.50 51.97 6.31
N LEU A 455 -9.27 50.93 6.64
CA LEU A 455 -10.75 50.99 6.68
C LEU A 455 -11.28 51.66 7.97
N ILE A 456 -10.54 51.60 9.07
CA ILE A 456 -10.90 52.22 10.38
C ILE A 456 -10.55 53.72 10.42
N ASP A 457 -9.69 54.22 9.53
CA ASP A 457 -9.39 55.65 9.35
C ASP A 457 -10.63 56.50 8.93
N LEU A 458 -11.79 55.86 8.73
CA LEU A 458 -13.07 56.55 8.49
C LEU A 458 -13.98 56.70 9.72
N SER A 459 -13.68 56.15 10.89
CA SER A 459 -14.54 56.37 12.07
C SER A 459 -13.92 56.06 13.43
N GLY A 460 -13.51 57.11 14.16
CA GLY A 460 -13.79 57.23 15.60
C GLY A 460 -12.77 56.68 16.61
N ASP A 461 -11.93 57.60 17.11
CA ASP A 461 -11.13 57.58 18.35
C ASP A 461 -9.79 56.80 18.37
N LEU A 462 -8.75 57.50 17.89
CA LEU A 462 -7.32 57.12 17.90
C LEU A 462 -6.80 56.56 19.23
N LYS A 463 -7.44 56.87 20.37
CA LYS A 463 -7.00 56.42 21.70
C LYS A 463 -7.50 55.02 22.07
N THR A 464 -8.56 54.55 21.42
CA THR A 464 -9.05 53.17 21.53
C THR A 464 -8.15 52.24 20.72
N ASP A 465 -7.64 52.71 19.57
CA ASP A 465 -6.70 51.97 18.74
C ASP A 465 -5.36 51.70 19.45
N VAL A 466 -4.83 52.68 20.19
CA VAL A 466 -3.62 52.49 21.01
C VAL A 466 -3.81 51.40 22.07
N TYR A 467 -4.98 51.38 22.72
CA TYR A 467 -5.28 50.40 23.76
C TYR A 467 -5.36 48.99 23.20
N ASN A 468 -6.07 48.82 22.09
CA ASN A 468 -6.19 47.54 21.41
C ASN A 468 -4.82 47.04 20.91
N TYR A 469 -4.00 47.94 20.37
CA TYR A 469 -2.64 47.61 19.97
C TYR A 469 -1.78 47.16 21.15
N GLY A 470 -1.91 47.82 22.31
CA GLY A 470 -1.24 47.41 23.55
C GLY A 470 -1.62 46.00 24.01
N ILE A 471 -2.89 45.60 23.86
CA ILE A 471 -3.32 44.21 24.15
C ILE A 471 -2.60 43.22 23.23
N VAL A 472 -2.56 43.51 21.93
CA VAL A 472 -1.87 42.63 20.94
C VAL A 472 -0.40 42.46 21.28
N LEU A 473 0.29 43.53 21.72
CA LEU A 473 1.69 43.41 22.17
C LEU A 473 1.84 42.49 23.39
N LEU A 474 0.90 42.52 24.33
CA LEU A 474 0.90 41.61 25.49
C LEU A 474 0.61 40.16 25.09
N GLU A 475 -0.28 39.93 24.12
CA GLU A 475 -0.55 38.59 23.57
C GLU A 475 0.71 38.02 22.90
N ILE A 476 1.40 38.83 22.10
CA ILE A 476 2.65 38.45 21.43
C ILE A 476 3.75 38.13 22.45
N LEU A 477 3.92 38.95 23.49
CA LEU A 477 4.94 38.73 24.51
C LEU A 477 4.68 37.47 25.32
N SER A 478 3.41 37.18 25.64
CA SER A 478 3.05 36.15 26.62
C SER A 478 2.55 34.83 26.06
N GLY A 479 2.18 34.80 24.78
CA GLY A 479 1.49 33.65 24.16
C GLY A 479 0.08 33.41 24.72
N ARG A 480 -0.46 34.33 25.53
CA ARG A 480 -1.82 34.25 26.08
C ARG A 480 -2.80 35.04 25.20
N LYS A 481 -4.07 34.61 25.19
CA LYS A 481 -5.17 35.38 24.60
C LYS A 481 -5.51 36.59 25.47
N ALA A 482 -6.07 37.63 24.86
CA ALA A 482 -6.54 38.84 25.55
C ALA A 482 -7.45 38.53 26.75
N TYR A 483 -8.31 37.51 26.58
CA TYR A 483 -9.11 36.91 27.64
C TYR A 483 -9.04 35.38 27.53
N ASP A 484 -8.51 34.74 28.57
CA ASP A 484 -8.29 33.29 28.63
C ASP A 484 -8.83 32.70 29.93
N ARG A 485 -9.89 31.88 29.84
CA ARG A 485 -10.61 31.32 30.99
C ARG A 485 -9.80 30.28 31.76
N ASP A 486 -8.76 29.73 31.14
CA ASP A 486 -7.90 28.72 31.74
C ASP A 486 -6.86 29.36 32.69
N TYR A 487 -6.76 30.69 32.71
CA TYR A 487 -5.86 31.44 33.57
C TYR A 487 -6.61 32.30 34.59
N THR A 488 -5.94 32.56 35.72
CA THR A 488 -6.45 33.45 36.78
C THR A 488 -5.39 34.51 37.10
N PRO A 489 -5.65 35.81 36.86
CA PRO A 489 -6.86 36.37 36.24
C PRO A 489 -6.94 36.06 34.73
N PRO A 490 -8.16 36.04 34.15
CA PRO A 490 -8.36 35.66 32.75
C PRO A 490 -7.97 36.76 31.76
N SER A 491 -8.00 38.03 32.18
CA SER A 491 -7.54 39.14 31.33
C SER A 491 -6.02 39.23 31.30
N VAL A 492 -5.44 39.25 30.10
CA VAL A 492 -3.98 39.40 29.92
C VAL A 492 -3.47 40.71 30.54
N VAL A 493 -4.29 41.77 30.48
CA VAL A 493 -3.96 43.09 31.04
C VAL A 493 -3.92 43.05 32.57
N GLU A 494 -4.94 42.45 33.19
CA GLU A 494 -5.03 42.33 34.66
C GLU A 494 -3.88 41.49 35.23
N TRP A 495 -3.39 40.51 34.47
CA TRP A 495 -2.26 39.68 34.85
C TRP A 495 -0.90 40.34 34.60
N ALA A 496 -0.67 40.87 33.38
CA ALA A 496 0.65 41.29 32.93
C ALA A 496 1.06 42.68 33.44
N VAL A 497 0.15 43.65 33.44
CA VAL A 497 0.46 45.05 33.82
C VAL A 497 1.03 45.16 35.24
N PRO A 498 0.47 44.49 36.28
CA PRO A 498 1.04 44.52 37.62
C PRO A 498 2.45 43.91 37.70
N LEU A 499 2.78 42.94 36.84
CA LEU A 499 4.10 42.30 36.81
C LEU A 499 5.13 43.22 36.14
N ILE A 500 4.77 43.85 35.02
CA ILE A 500 5.63 44.81 34.32
C ILE A 500 5.97 45.98 35.25
N ARG A 501 4.96 46.58 35.92
CA ARG A 501 5.16 47.68 36.87
C ARG A 501 6.03 47.33 38.08
N LYS A 502 6.12 46.05 38.44
CA LYS A 502 6.98 45.54 39.53
C LYS A 502 8.40 45.21 39.06
N GLY A 503 8.76 45.55 37.82
CA GLY A 503 10.05 45.19 37.21
C GLY A 503 10.19 43.70 36.89
N LYS A 504 9.08 42.95 36.86
CA LYS A 504 9.05 41.51 36.58
C LYS A 504 8.60 41.20 35.15
N GLY A 505 8.92 42.09 34.19
CA GLY A 505 8.53 41.94 32.78
C GLY A 505 9.01 40.63 32.14
N ALA A 506 10.16 40.08 32.56
CA ALA A 506 10.62 38.78 32.06
C ALA A 506 9.66 37.62 32.40
N ALA A 507 8.88 37.73 33.48
CA ALA A 507 7.95 36.69 33.90
C ALA A 507 6.69 36.61 33.04
N ILE A 508 6.42 37.63 32.22
CA ILE A 508 5.29 37.61 31.29
C ILE A 508 5.69 37.06 29.92
N ILE A 509 6.98 36.87 29.65
CA ILE A 509 7.46 36.37 28.36
C ILE A 509 7.07 34.89 28.25
N ASP A 510 6.56 34.51 27.07
CA ASP A 510 6.13 33.15 26.80
C ASP A 510 7.22 32.13 27.17
N ARG A 511 6.87 31.22 28.09
CA ARG A 511 7.74 30.16 28.60
C ARG A 511 8.22 29.19 27.52
N TYR A 512 7.52 29.12 26.39
CA TYR A 512 7.87 28.27 25.26
C TYR A 512 8.89 28.91 24.31
N ILE A 513 9.20 30.20 24.50
CA ILE A 513 10.25 30.92 23.76
C ILE A 513 11.57 30.80 24.52
N ALA A 514 12.63 30.40 23.81
CA ALA A 514 13.98 30.45 24.37
C ALA A 514 14.40 31.92 24.48
N LEU A 515 14.64 32.40 25.71
CA LEU A 515 15.02 33.79 25.92
C LEU A 515 16.36 34.10 25.22
N PRO A 516 16.44 35.20 24.44
CA PRO A 516 17.69 35.62 23.82
C PRO A 516 18.72 36.00 24.89
N ARG A 517 20.02 35.98 24.52
CA ARG A 517 21.11 36.39 25.42
C ARG A 517 20.93 37.82 25.96
N ASN A 518 20.25 38.68 25.20
CA ASN A 518 19.88 40.02 25.61
C ASN A 518 18.34 40.16 25.65
N VAL A 519 17.77 40.22 26.85
CA VAL A 519 16.32 40.35 27.07
C VAL A 519 15.84 41.82 27.11
N GLU A 520 16.76 42.79 27.11
CA GLU A 520 16.47 44.23 27.17
C GLU A 520 15.43 44.69 26.14
N PRO A 521 15.47 44.27 24.85
CA PRO A 521 14.49 44.69 23.86
C PRO A 521 13.06 44.21 24.17
N LEU A 522 12.93 43.00 24.74
CA LEU A 522 11.64 42.43 25.15
C LEU A 522 11.06 43.15 26.37
N LEU A 523 11.93 43.57 27.30
CA LEU A 523 11.51 44.38 28.45
C LEU A 523 11.04 45.77 28.01
N LYS A 524 11.75 46.43 27.09
CA LYS A 524 11.30 47.69 26.48
C LYS A 524 9.95 47.54 25.77
N LEU A 525 9.74 46.42 25.06
CA LEU A 525 8.47 46.13 24.40
C LEU A 525 7.32 45.96 25.42
N ALA A 526 7.58 45.28 26.54
CA ALA A 526 6.63 45.14 27.63
C ALA A 526 6.26 46.51 28.24
N ASP A 527 7.22 47.41 28.39
CA ASP A 527 6.97 48.77 28.89
C ASP A 527 6.11 49.60 27.92
N ILE A 528 6.29 49.45 26.61
CA ILE A 528 5.43 50.09 25.61
C ILE A 528 4.00 49.55 25.71
N ALA A 529 3.86 48.22 25.80
CA ALA A 529 2.57 47.57 25.94
C ALA A 529 1.83 48.03 27.20
N GLU A 530 2.53 48.13 28.35
CA GLU A 530 1.97 48.66 29.60
C GLU A 530 1.41 50.07 29.44
N LYS A 531 2.19 50.96 28.82
CA LYS A 531 1.78 52.37 28.61
C LYS A 531 0.56 52.46 27.69
N ALA A 532 0.51 51.62 26.66
CA ALA A 532 -0.59 51.57 25.70
C ALA A 532 -1.92 51.11 26.34
N VAL A 533 -1.87 50.18 27.30
CA VAL A 533 -3.08 49.62 27.95
C VAL A 533 -3.51 50.35 29.23
N ARG A 534 -3.03 51.58 29.49
CA ARG A 534 -3.44 52.34 30.68
C ARG A 534 -4.93 52.65 30.67
N GLU A 535 -5.57 52.61 31.83
CA GLU A 535 -7.00 52.89 31.95
C GLU A 535 -7.36 54.29 31.46
N LYS A 536 -6.56 55.31 31.82
CA LYS A 536 -6.81 56.69 31.38
C LYS A 536 -6.28 56.92 29.96
N PRO A 537 -7.12 57.30 28.98
CA PRO A 537 -6.68 57.56 27.62
C PRO A 537 -5.66 58.70 27.47
N SER A 538 -5.59 59.62 28.44
CA SER A 538 -4.60 60.72 28.45
C SER A 538 -3.19 60.29 28.86
N GLU A 539 -3.04 59.10 29.45
CA GLU A 539 -1.75 58.57 29.91
C GLU A 539 -1.12 57.60 28.90
N ARG A 540 -1.86 57.29 27.81
CA ARG A 540 -1.41 56.43 26.72
C ARG A 540 -0.57 57.25 25.72
N PRO A 541 0.49 56.66 25.15
CA PRO A 541 1.24 57.29 24.07
C PRO A 541 0.37 57.44 22.81
N THR A 542 0.80 58.30 21.89
CA THR A 542 0.22 58.32 20.54
C THR A 542 0.70 57.12 19.72
N MET A 543 -0.04 56.71 18.69
CA MET A 543 0.43 55.66 17.77
C MET A 543 1.76 56.01 17.10
N LEU A 544 2.04 57.30 16.88
CA LEU A 544 3.32 57.77 16.36
C LEU A 544 4.47 57.52 17.34
N GLU A 545 4.26 57.78 18.63
CA GLU A 545 5.23 57.50 19.69
C GLU A 545 5.47 56.00 19.88
N VAL A 546 4.40 55.19 19.77
CA VAL A 546 4.50 53.72 19.78
C VAL A 546 5.35 53.24 18.59
N ALA A 547 5.04 53.70 17.38
CA ALA A 547 5.79 53.33 16.18
C ALA A 547 7.28 53.71 16.26
N SER A 548 7.58 54.93 16.70
CA SER A 548 8.97 55.40 16.90
C SER A 548 9.73 54.56 17.94
N SER A 549 9.06 54.21 19.04
CA SER A 549 9.66 53.37 20.09
C SER A 549 9.93 51.94 19.60
N LEU A 550 9.02 51.37 18.80
CA LEU A 550 9.21 50.05 18.19
C LEU A 550 10.35 50.05 17.17
N GLU A 551 10.46 51.09 16.34
CA GLU A 551 11.57 51.24 15.39
C GLU A 551 12.92 51.30 16.10
N GLN A 552 12.99 52.00 17.24
CA GLN A 552 14.19 52.06 18.06
C GLN A 552 14.55 50.68 18.66
N ILE A 553 13.55 49.92 19.11
CA ILE A 553 13.77 48.55 19.63
C ILE A 553 14.33 47.63 18.54
N VAL A 554 13.86 47.75 17.30
CA VAL A 554 14.38 46.99 16.16
C VAL A 554 15.84 47.37 15.88
N LYS A 555 16.17 48.67 15.90
CA LYS A 555 17.55 49.17 15.72
C LYS A 555 18.50 48.72 16.83
N ASP A 556 18.02 48.64 18.07
CA ASP A 556 18.79 48.24 19.25
C ASP A 556 19.05 46.71 19.33
N GLY A 557 18.62 45.92 18.34
CA GLY A 557 19.02 44.52 18.17
C GLY A 557 18.05 43.50 18.76
N LEU A 558 16.79 43.55 18.36
CA LEU A 558 15.84 42.44 18.51
C LEU A 558 16.07 41.43 17.36
N ILE A 559 17.23 40.77 17.36
CA ILE A 559 17.48 39.61 16.48
C ILE A 559 16.97 38.39 17.26
N LEU A 560 15.71 38.03 17.01
CA LEU A 560 15.08 36.82 17.56
C LEU A 560 15.75 35.55 17.03
#